data_AF-I0X5T2-F1
#
_entry.id   AF-I0X5T2-F1
#
_cell.length_a   1.000
_cell.length_b   1.000
_cell.length_c   1.000
_cell.angle_alpha   90.00
_cell.angle_beta   90.00
_cell.angle_gamma   90.00
#
_symmetry.space_group_name_H-M   'P 1'
#
loop_
_entity.id
_entity.type
_entity.pdbx_description
1 polymer ?
#
loop_
_entity_poly.entity_id
_entity_poly.type
_entity_poly.pdbx_seq_one_letter_code
_entity_poly.pdbx_strand_id
1 'polypeptide(L)'
;MLYLETFLYYTFFASAVLFYGIGISRVGEFGIIKIPNIFFFVKNIASIYICAILSWIITSKILLPLRITEIFPLIVFLILVSVSTFFECLGRLTTNKLSTEFIISYIIVFLSIAESSSWVNTLVICTGIICSIGILSPFIITLRQRLCNNGQKVNQKFYSIFFIFLAVVLLIFSVFDISWLNPGVLR
;
A
#
# COMPACT_ATOMS: atom_id res chain seq x y z
N MET A 1 -0.25 -5.75 22.98
CA MET A 1 1.10 -5.96 22.44
C MET A 1 1.05 -6.43 20.99
N LEU A 2 0.36 -7.53 20.69
CA LEU A 2 0.26 -8.10 19.33
C LEU A 2 -0.07 -7.07 18.22
N TYR A 3 -1.11 -6.24 18.39
CA TYR A 3 -1.46 -5.23 17.37
C TYR A 3 -0.41 -4.13 17.15
N LEU A 4 0.33 -3.75 18.21
CA LEU A 4 1.36 -2.71 18.12
C LEU A 4 2.61 -3.26 17.43
N GLU A 5 2.95 -4.52 17.70
CA GLU A 5 4.00 -5.26 16.99
C GLU A 5 3.64 -5.43 15.51
N THR A 6 2.41 -5.84 15.20
CA THR A 6 1.91 -5.93 13.83
C THR A 6 1.99 -4.57 13.11
N PHE A 7 1.54 -3.50 13.76
CA PHE A 7 1.63 -2.15 13.20
C PHE A 7 3.07 -1.75 12.90
N LEU A 8 4.00 -1.95 13.83
CA LEU A 8 5.42 -1.62 13.65
C LEU A 8 6.06 -2.47 12.55
N TYR A 9 5.70 -3.76 12.47
CA TYR A 9 6.16 -4.67 11.42
C TYR A 9 5.78 -4.15 10.03
N TYR A 10 4.51 -3.82 9.81
CA TYR A 10 4.07 -3.33 8.50
C TYR A 10 4.55 -1.91 8.20
N THR A 11 4.78 -1.09 9.23
CA THR A 11 5.28 0.27 9.05
C THR A 11 6.74 0.27 8.59
N PHE A 12 7.61 -0.53 9.22
CA PHE A 12 9.06 -0.49 8.98
C PHE A 12 9.59 -1.66 8.16
N PHE A 13 9.23 -2.90 8.49
CA PHE A 13 9.83 -4.09 7.89
C PHE A 13 9.21 -4.47 6.54
N ALA A 14 7.87 -4.55 6.47
CA ALA A 14 7.18 -4.87 5.21
C ALA A 14 7.28 -3.73 4.18
N SER A 15 7.71 -2.55 4.60
CA SER A 15 7.82 -1.34 3.78
C SER A 15 8.61 -1.57 2.49
N ALA A 16 9.80 -2.15 2.57
CA ALA A 16 10.67 -2.30 1.42
C ALA A 16 10.09 -3.29 0.38
N VAL A 17 9.49 -4.39 0.85
CA VAL A 17 8.81 -5.38 -0.01
C VAL A 17 7.59 -4.77 -0.68
N LEU A 18 6.83 -3.94 0.06
CA LEU A 18 5.67 -3.23 -0.48
C LEU A 18 6.05 -2.25 -1.58
N PHE A 19 7.11 -1.47 -1.40
CA PHE A 19 7.57 -0.53 -2.41
C PHE A 19 8.13 -1.24 -3.64
N TYR A 20 8.76 -2.40 -3.46
CA TYR A 20 9.13 -3.27 -4.56
C TYR A 20 7.89 -3.74 -5.34
N GLY A 21 6.86 -4.23 -4.63
CA GLY A 21 5.62 -4.72 -5.24
C GLY A 21 4.76 -3.66 -5.93
N ILE A 22 4.71 -2.43 -5.41
CA ILE A 22 3.94 -1.30 -5.97
C ILE A 22 4.54 -0.79 -7.29
N GLY A 23 5.84 -1.00 -7.50
CA GLY A 23 6.57 -0.50 -8.65
C GLY A 23 7.07 0.93 -8.43
N ILE A 24 8.40 1.07 -8.45
CA ILE A 24 9.15 2.29 -8.12
C ILE A 24 8.72 3.50 -8.94
N SER A 25 8.38 3.29 -10.21
CA SER A 25 7.92 4.34 -11.13
C SER A 25 6.63 5.00 -10.65
N ARG A 26 5.67 4.20 -10.14
CA ARG A 26 4.36 4.65 -9.68
C ARG A 26 4.46 5.41 -8.37
N VAL A 27 5.28 4.94 -7.44
CA VAL A 27 5.48 5.61 -6.16
C VAL A 27 6.12 6.99 -6.33
N GLY A 28 7.12 7.09 -7.22
CA GLY A 28 7.77 8.37 -7.52
C GLY A 28 6.84 9.39 -8.18
N GLU A 29 5.89 8.95 -9.00
CA GLU A 29 4.85 9.80 -9.61
C GLU A 29 3.79 10.23 -8.60
N PHE A 30 3.33 9.30 -7.76
CA PHE A 30 2.39 9.56 -6.66
C PHE A 30 2.94 10.59 -5.68
N GLY A 31 4.22 10.45 -5.31
CA GLY A 31 4.89 11.33 -4.37
C GLY A 31 4.97 12.78 -4.84
N ILE A 32 5.43 13.00 -6.07
CA ILE A 32 5.74 14.35 -6.58
C ILE A 32 4.48 15.14 -6.97
N ILE A 33 3.49 14.48 -7.57
CA ILE A 33 2.35 15.17 -8.19
C ILE A 33 1.15 15.25 -7.23
N LYS A 34 0.98 14.26 -6.35
CA LYS A 34 -0.32 14.01 -5.69
C LYS A 34 -0.33 14.15 -4.17
N ILE A 35 0.81 14.08 -3.48
CA ILE A 35 0.89 14.41 -2.03
C ILE A 35 0.37 15.82 -1.69
N PRO A 36 0.65 16.89 -2.46
CA PRO A 36 0.15 18.21 -2.09
C PRO A 36 -1.37 18.33 -2.17
N ASN A 37 -2.06 17.37 -2.80
CA ASN A 37 -3.51 17.38 -2.92
C ASN A 37 -4.17 16.57 -1.77
N ILE A 38 -4.45 17.25 -0.67
CA ILE A 38 -5.09 16.68 0.53
C ILE A 38 -6.40 15.96 0.18
N PHE A 39 -7.20 16.51 -0.73
CA PHE A 39 -8.48 15.91 -1.13
C PHE A 39 -8.28 14.53 -1.78
N PHE A 40 -7.26 14.40 -2.63
CA PHE A 40 -6.92 13.12 -3.26
C PHE A 40 -6.44 12.09 -2.23
N PHE A 41 -5.65 12.51 -1.25
CA PHE A 41 -5.14 11.64 -0.19
C PHE A 41 -6.27 11.12 0.71
N VAL A 42 -7.15 12.00 1.17
CA VAL A 42 -8.31 11.64 2.01
C VAL A 42 -9.25 10.69 1.24
N LYS A 43 -9.52 10.98 -0.04
CA LYS A 43 -10.33 10.09 -0.90
C LYS A 43 -9.73 8.69 -0.97
N ASN A 44 -8.43 8.57 -1.21
CA ASN A 44 -7.77 7.28 -1.33
C ASN A 44 -7.76 6.51 -0.01
N ILE A 45 -7.49 7.18 1.11
CA ILE A 45 -7.54 6.54 2.43
C ILE A 45 -8.94 6.00 2.73
N ALA A 46 -9.98 6.80 2.50
CA ALA A 46 -11.36 6.38 2.70
C ALA A 46 -11.71 5.17 1.80
N SER A 47 -11.31 5.22 0.54
CA SER A 47 -11.49 4.11 -0.40
C SER A 47 -10.78 2.84 0.05
N ILE A 48 -9.54 2.92 0.53
CA ILE A 48 -8.77 1.77 1.04
C ILE A 48 -9.50 1.12 2.21
N TYR A 49 -9.94 1.89 3.21
CA TYR A 49 -10.63 1.32 4.37
C TYR A 49 -11.96 0.65 4.00
N ILE A 50 -12.76 1.30 3.16
CA ILE A 50 -14.03 0.75 2.71
C ILE A 50 -13.81 -0.53 1.91
N CYS A 51 -12.83 -0.54 1.00
CA CYS A 51 -12.46 -1.74 0.25
C CYS A 51 -11.96 -2.85 1.16
N ALA A 52 -11.12 -2.55 2.14
CA ALA A 52 -10.56 -3.52 3.07
C ALA A 52 -11.66 -4.20 3.90
N ILE A 53 -12.62 -3.42 4.43
CA ILE A 53 -13.74 -3.96 5.20
C ILE A 53 -14.66 -4.81 4.31
N LEU A 54 -15.08 -4.29 3.15
CA LEU A 54 -15.94 -5.03 2.22
C LEU A 54 -15.30 -6.33 1.75
N SER A 55 -14.02 -6.26 1.38
CA SER A 55 -13.27 -7.41 0.91
C SER A 55 -13.05 -8.43 2.03
N TRP A 56 -12.83 -8.00 3.28
CA TRP A 56 -12.76 -8.91 4.42
C TRP A 56 -14.10 -9.61 4.70
N ILE A 57 -15.22 -8.89 4.62
CA ILE A 57 -16.56 -9.48 4.80
C ILE A 57 -16.82 -10.51 3.72
N ILE A 58 -16.57 -10.16 2.46
CA ILE A 58 -16.81 -11.06 1.31
C ILE A 58 -15.92 -12.29 1.41
N THR A 59 -14.63 -12.14 1.71
CA THR A 59 -13.72 -13.28 1.86
C THR A 59 -14.11 -14.20 3.00
N SER A 60 -14.33 -13.66 4.19
CA SER A 60 -14.63 -14.46 5.38
C SER A 60 -16.01 -15.11 5.35
N LYS A 61 -17.03 -14.45 4.78
CA LYS A 61 -18.43 -14.92 4.78
C LYS A 61 -18.85 -15.64 3.52
N ILE A 62 -18.17 -15.46 2.39
CA ILE A 62 -18.57 -16.04 1.10
C ILE A 62 -17.51 -17.01 0.58
N LEU A 63 -16.26 -16.56 0.38
CA LEU A 63 -15.23 -17.41 -0.25
C LEU A 63 -14.78 -18.56 0.65
N LEU A 64 -14.54 -18.29 1.93
CA LEU A 64 -14.11 -19.28 2.91
C LEU A 64 -15.11 -20.45 3.08
N PRO A 65 -16.42 -20.21 3.27
CA PRO A 65 -17.38 -21.32 3.35
C PRO A 65 -17.59 -22.04 2.01
N LEU A 66 -17.43 -21.35 0.88
CA LEU A 66 -17.52 -21.98 -0.44
C LEU A 66 -16.25 -22.76 -0.84
N ARG A 67 -15.15 -22.66 -0.07
CA ARG A 67 -13.82 -23.24 -0.36
C ARG A 67 -13.22 -22.78 -1.71
N ILE A 68 -13.64 -21.62 -2.21
CA ILE A 68 -13.13 -21.05 -3.47
C ILE A 68 -12.13 -19.94 -3.13
N THR A 69 -10.99 -20.32 -2.55
CA THR A 69 -9.97 -19.37 -2.08
C THR A 69 -9.07 -18.86 -3.21
N GLU A 70 -8.94 -19.58 -4.32
CA GLU A 70 -8.05 -19.20 -5.44
C GLU A 70 -8.53 -17.94 -6.20
N ILE A 71 -9.84 -17.65 -6.18
CA ILE A 71 -10.43 -16.49 -6.88
C ILE A 71 -10.33 -15.20 -6.03
N PHE A 72 -9.77 -15.30 -4.83
CA PHE A 72 -9.62 -14.18 -3.90
C PHE A 72 -9.00 -12.91 -4.51
N PRO A 73 -7.85 -12.95 -5.21
CA PRO A 73 -7.21 -11.74 -5.75
C PRO A 73 -8.10 -10.99 -6.74
N LEU A 74 -8.91 -11.73 -7.50
CA LEU A 74 -9.84 -11.21 -8.50
C LEU A 74 -11.04 -10.52 -7.84
N ILE A 75 -11.56 -11.10 -6.76
CA ILE A 75 -12.69 -10.53 -6.02
C ILE A 75 -12.28 -9.23 -5.32
N VAL A 76 -11.10 -9.16 -4.71
CA VAL A 76 -10.56 -7.92 -4.14
C VAL A 76 -10.43 -6.85 -5.23
N PHE A 77 -9.95 -7.23 -6.41
CA PHE A 77 -9.81 -6.29 -7.52
C PHE A 77 -11.16 -5.73 -7.96
N LEU A 78 -12.18 -6.58 -8.13
CA LEU A 78 -13.54 -6.15 -8.49
C LEU A 78 -14.14 -5.17 -7.47
N ILE A 79 -14.02 -5.47 -6.18
CA ILE A 79 -14.50 -4.60 -5.11
C ILE A 79 -13.79 -3.25 -5.16
N LEU A 80 -12.48 -3.27 -5.34
CA LEU A 80 -11.69 -2.06 -5.41
C LEU A 80 -12.09 -1.20 -6.61
N VAL A 81 -12.26 -1.79 -7.79
CA VAL A 81 -12.73 -1.08 -8.99
C VAL A 81 -14.12 -0.48 -8.75
N SER A 82 -15.04 -1.23 -8.15
CA SER A 82 -16.39 -0.74 -7.88
C SER A 82 -16.41 0.44 -6.90
N VAL A 83 -15.70 0.33 -5.78
CA VAL A 83 -15.65 1.39 -4.76
C VAL A 83 -14.93 2.63 -5.29
N SER A 84 -13.82 2.43 -6.00
CA SER A 84 -13.00 3.52 -6.48
C SER A 84 -13.66 4.28 -7.64
N THR A 85 -14.36 3.60 -8.55
CA THR A 85 -15.22 4.25 -9.58
C THR A 85 -16.36 5.04 -8.94
N PHE A 86 -16.94 4.56 -7.84
CA PHE A 86 -17.93 5.30 -7.07
C PHE A 86 -17.35 6.59 -6.48
N PHE A 87 -16.17 6.51 -5.84
CA PHE A 87 -15.46 7.69 -5.31
C PHE A 87 -15.01 8.67 -6.39
N GLU A 88 -14.67 8.18 -7.58
CA GLU A 88 -14.34 9.03 -8.72
C GLU A 88 -15.57 9.74 -9.28
N CYS A 89 -16.73 9.07 -9.33
CA CYS A 89 -17.99 9.71 -9.71
C CYS A 89 -18.31 10.86 -8.75
N LEU A 90 -18.21 10.61 -7.43
CA LEU A 90 -18.38 11.65 -6.41
C LEU A 90 -17.35 12.79 -6.55
N GLY A 91 -16.08 12.45 -6.74
CA GLY A 91 -15.01 13.44 -6.92
C GLY A 91 -15.16 14.27 -8.20
N ARG A 92 -15.69 13.67 -9.27
CA ARG A 92 -15.99 14.37 -10.53
C ARG A 92 -17.07 15.43 -10.31
N LEU A 93 -18.10 15.12 -9.53
CA LEU A 93 -19.17 16.07 -9.19
C LEU A 93 -18.64 17.26 -8.37
N THR A 94 -17.65 17.04 -7.50
CA THR A 94 -17.14 18.10 -6.61
C THR A 94 -15.98 18.90 -7.20
N THR A 95 -15.04 18.28 -7.91
CA THR A 95 -13.73 18.89 -8.22
C THR A 95 -13.36 18.84 -9.69
N ASN A 96 -14.16 18.19 -10.54
CA ASN A 96 -14.01 18.07 -12.00
C ASN A 96 -12.63 17.60 -12.50
N LYS A 97 -11.79 17.05 -11.61
CA LYS A 97 -10.45 16.53 -11.91
C LYS A 97 -10.45 15.02 -11.77
N LEU A 98 -9.99 14.34 -12.82
CA LEU A 98 -9.79 12.89 -12.82
C LEU A 98 -8.44 12.56 -12.18
N SER A 99 -8.47 11.68 -11.19
CA SER A 99 -7.27 11.20 -10.52
C SER A 99 -7.48 9.73 -10.17
N THR A 100 -7.11 8.88 -11.11
CA THR A 100 -7.22 7.43 -11.04
C THR A 100 -5.87 6.85 -10.67
N GLU A 101 -5.69 6.41 -9.42
CA GLU A 101 -4.58 5.51 -9.09
C GLU A 101 -5.09 4.37 -8.22
N PHE A 102 -5.26 3.22 -8.88
CA PHE A 102 -5.82 2.02 -8.27
C PHE A 102 -4.75 1.05 -7.76
N ILE A 103 -3.54 1.10 -8.32
CA ILE A 103 -2.51 0.08 -8.11
C ILE A 103 -2.03 0.08 -6.65
N ILE A 104 -1.75 1.26 -6.09
CA ILE A 104 -1.27 1.40 -4.71
C ILE A 104 -2.36 0.91 -3.75
N SER A 105 -3.58 1.41 -3.88
CA SER A 105 -4.73 1.02 -3.05
C SER A 105 -5.02 -0.49 -3.15
N TYR A 106 -4.90 -1.08 -4.35
CA TYR A 106 -5.08 -2.52 -4.55
C TYR A 106 -4.09 -3.35 -3.74
N ILE A 107 -2.80 -3.04 -3.84
CA ILE A 107 -1.74 -3.82 -3.18
C ILE A 107 -1.88 -3.74 -1.66
N ILE A 108 -2.24 -2.56 -1.12
CA ILE A 108 -2.49 -2.38 0.31
C ILE A 108 -3.63 -3.29 0.78
N VAL A 109 -4.77 -3.25 0.08
CA VAL A 109 -5.96 -4.03 0.45
C VAL A 109 -5.69 -5.53 0.29
N PHE A 110 -5.03 -5.92 -0.80
CA PHE A 110 -4.68 -7.30 -1.09
C PHE A 110 -3.77 -7.90 -0.01
N LEU A 111 -2.66 -7.23 0.31
CA LEU A 111 -1.75 -7.69 1.36
C LEU A 111 -2.45 -7.74 2.72
N SER A 112 -3.21 -6.71 3.05
CA SER A 112 -3.90 -6.62 4.35
C SER A 112 -4.88 -7.75 4.59
N ILE A 113 -5.52 -8.29 3.55
CA ILE A 113 -6.45 -9.41 3.70
C ILE A 113 -5.71 -10.75 3.64
N ALA A 114 -4.65 -10.85 2.85
CA ALA A 114 -3.85 -12.07 2.76
C ALA A 114 -3.21 -12.44 4.11
N GLU A 115 -2.82 -11.45 4.91
CA GLU A 115 -2.15 -11.67 6.20
C GLU A 115 -3.05 -11.45 7.41
N SER A 116 -4.32 -11.06 7.25
CA SER A 116 -5.21 -10.82 8.38
C SER A 116 -6.03 -12.03 8.80
N SER A 117 -6.14 -12.20 10.12
CA SER A 117 -7.02 -13.19 10.76
C SER A 117 -8.35 -12.59 11.23
N SER A 118 -8.43 -11.26 11.37
CA SER A 118 -9.62 -10.56 11.86
C SER A 118 -9.79 -9.20 11.17
N TRP A 119 -11.01 -8.66 11.17
CA TRP A 119 -11.30 -7.35 10.58
C TRP A 119 -10.51 -6.21 11.24
N VAL A 120 -10.32 -6.27 12.56
CA VAL A 120 -9.47 -5.32 13.30
C VAL A 120 -8.03 -5.40 12.83
N ASN A 121 -7.51 -6.63 12.65
CA ASN A 121 -6.15 -6.81 12.16
C ASN A 121 -5.97 -6.24 10.75
N THR A 122 -6.94 -6.45 9.84
CA THR A 122 -6.92 -5.86 8.49
C THR A 122 -6.78 -4.33 8.55
N LEU A 123 -7.50 -3.67 9.46
CA LEU A 123 -7.42 -2.21 9.62
C LEU A 123 -6.05 -1.76 10.15
N VAL A 124 -5.48 -2.48 11.11
CA VAL A 124 -4.15 -2.21 11.67
C VAL A 124 -3.04 -2.39 10.62
N ILE A 125 -3.16 -3.41 9.77
CA ILE A 125 -2.21 -3.62 8.67
C ILE A 125 -2.34 -2.50 7.64
N CYS A 126 -3.56 -2.13 7.25
CA CYS A 126 -3.82 -1.00 6.35
C CYS A 126 -3.21 0.30 6.88
N THR A 127 -3.42 0.63 8.17
CA THR A 127 -2.87 1.85 8.78
C THR A 127 -1.34 1.83 8.79
N GLY A 128 -0.74 0.68 9.11
CA GLY A 128 0.72 0.49 9.09
C GLY A 128 1.32 0.72 7.71
N ILE A 129 0.70 0.15 6.67
CA ILE A 129 1.17 0.33 5.28
C ILE A 129 0.99 1.77 4.81
N ILE A 130 -0.13 2.42 5.13
CA ILE A 130 -0.34 3.83 4.78
C ILE A 130 0.70 4.72 5.47
N CYS A 131 1.00 4.46 6.75
CA CYS A 131 2.06 5.17 7.49
C CYS A 131 3.43 4.94 6.84
N SER A 132 3.72 3.69 6.45
CA SER A 132 4.94 3.34 5.73
C SER A 132 5.12 4.15 4.45
N ILE A 133 4.05 4.24 3.65
CA ILE A 133 4.05 5.06 2.43
C ILE A 133 4.27 6.54 2.78
N GLY A 134 3.64 7.04 3.83
CA GLY A 134 3.82 8.41 4.31
C GLY A 134 5.26 8.72 4.72
N ILE A 135 5.96 7.78 5.36
CA ILE A 135 7.35 7.95 5.82
C ILE A 135 8.33 7.86 4.66
N LEU A 136 8.18 6.87 3.77
CA LEU A 136 9.13 6.63 2.68
C LEU A 136 8.95 7.57 1.51
N SER A 137 7.72 7.97 1.18
CA SER A 137 7.44 8.84 0.03
C SER A 137 8.26 10.15 -0.01
N PRO A 138 8.44 10.93 1.09
CA PRO A 138 9.31 12.11 1.06
C PRO A 138 10.78 11.77 0.76
N PHE A 139 11.29 10.61 1.19
CA PHE A 139 12.64 10.17 0.81
C PHE A 139 12.74 9.91 -0.69
N ILE A 140 11.73 9.31 -1.31
CA ILE A 140 11.72 9.05 -2.76
C ILE A 140 11.65 10.36 -3.54
N ILE A 141 10.82 11.30 -3.08
CA ILE A 141 10.70 12.63 -3.71
C ILE A 141 12.02 13.37 -3.66
N THR A 142 12.67 13.42 -2.51
CA THR A 142 13.96 14.11 -2.35
C THR A 142 15.08 13.44 -3.14
N LEU A 143 15.14 12.10 -3.17
CA LEU A 143 16.07 11.36 -4.03
C LEU A 143 15.82 11.64 -5.50
N ARG A 144 14.56 11.64 -5.94
CA ARG A 144 14.19 11.93 -7.33
C ARG A 144 14.52 13.37 -7.70
N GLN A 145 14.23 14.35 -6.84
CA GLN A 145 14.60 15.75 -7.07
C GLN A 145 16.11 15.92 -7.21
N ARG A 146 16.90 15.29 -6.33
CA ARG A 146 18.37 15.35 -6.41
C ARG A 146 18.94 14.69 -7.65
N LEU A 147 18.38 13.56 -8.08
CA LEU A 147 18.88 12.79 -9.23
C LEU A 147 18.35 13.30 -10.59
N CYS A 148 17.14 13.86 -10.62
CA CYS A 148 16.49 14.39 -11.83
C CYS A 148 16.60 15.93 -11.93
N ASN A 149 17.57 16.55 -11.26
CA ASN A 149 17.68 18.00 -11.07
C ASN A 149 17.86 18.85 -12.37
N ASN A 150 17.64 18.28 -13.55
CA ASN A 150 17.75 18.93 -14.87
C ASN A 150 16.62 18.51 -15.85
N GLY A 151 15.44 18.11 -15.35
CA GLY A 151 14.29 17.78 -16.22
C GLY A 151 14.48 16.53 -17.09
N GLN A 152 15.52 15.73 -16.81
CA GLN A 152 15.77 14.48 -17.52
C GLN A 152 14.74 13.41 -17.10
N LYS A 153 14.23 12.67 -18.10
CA LYS A 153 13.37 11.50 -17.88
C LYS A 153 14.04 10.54 -16.91
N VAL A 154 13.23 9.84 -16.11
CA VAL A 154 13.70 8.86 -15.12
C VAL A 154 14.67 7.89 -15.78
N ASN A 155 15.94 7.99 -15.43
CA ASN A 155 17.02 7.25 -16.07
C ASN A 155 17.20 5.88 -15.38
N GLN A 156 17.74 4.87 -16.05
CA GLN A 156 18.07 3.56 -15.45
C GLN A 156 18.95 3.69 -14.19
N LYS A 157 19.79 4.74 -14.14
CA LYS A 157 20.60 5.09 -12.97
C LYS A 157 19.77 5.39 -11.72
N PHE A 158 18.60 6.02 -11.86
CA PHE A 158 17.70 6.30 -10.74
C PHE A 158 17.18 4.99 -10.12
N TYR A 159 16.68 4.08 -10.94
CA TYR A 159 16.18 2.79 -10.47
C TYR A 159 17.29 1.99 -9.78
N SER A 160 18.50 1.97 -10.35
CA SER A 160 19.64 1.25 -9.76
C SER A 160 20.02 1.81 -8.38
N ILE A 161 20.13 3.14 -8.25
CA ILE A 161 20.44 3.78 -6.96
C ILE A 161 19.32 3.55 -5.95
N PHE A 162 18.06 3.60 -6.39
CA PHE A 162 16.91 3.34 -5.54
C PHE A 162 16.89 1.89 -5.04
N PHE A 163 17.20 0.90 -5.89
CA PHE A 163 17.32 -0.49 -5.47
C PHE A 163 18.45 -0.69 -4.46
N ILE A 164 19.59 -0.02 -4.64
CA ILE A 164 20.69 -0.05 -3.67
C ILE A 164 20.24 0.55 -2.34
N PHE A 165 19.54 1.68 -2.36
CA PHE A 165 18.98 2.28 -1.15
C PHE A 165 18.00 1.34 -0.44
N LEU A 166 17.07 0.74 -1.18
CA LEU A 166 16.11 -0.24 -0.66
C LEU A 166 16.81 -1.46 -0.05
N ALA A 167 17.86 -1.96 -0.71
CA ALA A 167 18.65 -3.10 -0.24
C ALA A 167 19.41 -2.77 1.05
N VAL A 168 19.99 -1.56 1.16
CA VAL A 168 20.64 -1.10 2.40
C VAL A 168 19.62 -0.99 3.54
N VAL A 169 18.43 -0.46 3.27
CA VAL A 169 17.33 -0.38 4.26
C VAL A 169 16.91 -1.79 4.71
N LEU A 170 16.74 -2.73 3.78
CA LEU A 170 16.45 -4.14 4.07
C LEU A 170 17.55 -4.79 4.92
N LEU A 171 18.82 -4.53 4.60
CA LEU A 171 19.95 -5.06 5.37
C LEU A 171 19.97 -4.52 6.80
N ILE A 172 19.75 -3.22 6.99
CA ILE A 172 19.66 -2.63 8.33
C ILE A 172 18.55 -3.28 9.14
N PHE A 173 17.40 -3.53 8.53
CA PHE A 173 16.29 -4.19 9.21
C PHE A 173 16.52 -5.68 9.43
N SER A 174 17.25 -6.38 8.54
CA SER A 174 17.55 -7.81 8.71
C SER A 174 18.46 -8.13 9.90
N VAL A 175 19.18 -7.13 10.43
CA VAL A 175 20.02 -7.28 11.64
C VAL A 175 19.15 -7.37 12.90
N PHE A 176 17.90 -6.90 12.85
CA PHE A 176 16.95 -7.07 13.95
C PHE A 176 16.26 -8.44 13.83
N ASP A 177 16.21 -9.20 14.91
CA ASP A 177 15.54 -10.50 14.96
C ASP A 177 14.02 -10.33 14.73
N ILE A 178 13.58 -10.54 13.48
CA ILE A 178 12.19 -10.36 13.02
C ILE A 178 11.25 -11.43 13.57
N SER A 179 11.80 -12.53 14.09
CA SER A 179 11.06 -13.67 14.65
C SER A 179 10.18 -13.30 15.86
N TRP A 180 10.47 -12.18 16.53
CA TRP A 180 9.64 -11.69 17.63
C TRP A 180 8.40 -10.90 17.19
N LEU A 181 8.41 -10.26 16.01
CA LEU A 181 7.31 -9.41 15.53
C LEU A 181 6.30 -10.13 14.64
N ASN A 182 6.68 -11.27 14.07
CA ASN A 182 5.77 -12.13 13.32
C ASN A 182 5.58 -13.45 14.09
N PRO A 183 4.78 -13.46 15.18
CA PRO A 183 4.35 -14.71 15.78
C PRO A 183 3.42 -15.35 14.76
N GLY A 184 4.01 -16.15 13.87
CA GLY A 184 3.31 -16.81 12.78
C GLY A 184 2.03 -17.40 13.31
N VAL A 185 0.91 -17.04 12.69
CA VAL A 185 -0.36 -17.73 12.90
C VAL A 185 -0.20 -19.11 12.27
N LEU A 186 0.49 -20.00 12.98
CA LEU A 186 0.30 -21.44 12.85
C LEU A 186 -1.02 -21.75 13.57
N ARG A 187 -2.13 -21.55 12.86
CA ARG A 187 -3.39 -22.26 13.09
C ARG A 187 -4.30 -22.14 11.88
#